data_AF-A0A9Q1RDH3-F1
#
_entry.id   AF-A0A9Q1RDH3-F1
#
_cell.length_a   1.000
_cell.length_b   1.000
_cell.length_c   1.000
_cell.angle_alpha   90.00
_cell.angle_beta   90.00
_cell.angle_gamma   90.00
#
_symmetry.space_group_name_H-M   'P 1'
#
loop_
_entity.id
_entity.type
_entity.pdbx_description
1 polymer ?
#
loop_
_entity_poly.entity_id
_entity_poly.type
_entity_poly.pdbx_seq_one_letter_code
_entity_poly.pdbx_strand_id
1 'polypeptide(L)'
;MVQEAVNATPGNFGPGKFVIWIKTGLYDEIVRVPLEKINVVFVGDGMGKTVITGSLSVGLMPGMTTYESATVGVRGDGFMASGLTIQNTAGVGAEQQ
;
A
#
# COMPACT_ATOMS: atom_id res chain seq x y z
N MET A 1 -12.49 -0.13 1.18
CA MET A 1 -11.12 -0.73 1.25
C MET A 1 -10.09 0.34 0.90
N VAL A 2 -8.81 0.15 1.24
CA VAL A 2 -7.75 1.13 0.94
C VAL A 2 -7.54 1.25 -0.57
N GLN A 3 -7.56 0.13 -1.31
CA GLN A 3 -7.43 0.15 -2.78
C GLN A 3 -8.53 0.95 -3.48
N GLU A 4 -9.78 0.86 -3.00
CA GLU A 4 -10.89 1.63 -3.57
C GLU A 4 -10.69 3.13 -3.40
N ALA A 5 -10.15 3.55 -2.25
CA ALA A 5 -9.82 4.95 -2.02
C ALA A 5 -8.72 5.42 -2.98
N VAL A 6 -7.70 4.59 -3.24
CA VAL A 6 -6.68 4.86 -4.26
C VAL A 6 -7.30 4.99 -5.66
N ASN A 7 -8.21 4.08 -6.01
CA ASN A 7 -8.89 4.10 -7.31
C ASN A 7 -9.73 5.37 -7.49
N ALA A 8 -10.40 5.82 -6.42
CA ALA A 8 -11.23 7.02 -6.41
C ALA A 8 -10.43 8.33 -6.48
N THR A 9 -9.12 8.31 -6.23
CA THR A 9 -8.29 9.51 -6.40
C THR A 9 -8.21 9.93 -7.88
N PRO A 10 -8.40 11.20 -8.23
CA PRO A 10 -7.99 11.71 -9.53
C PRO A 10 -6.50 11.45 -9.79
N GLY A 11 -6.13 11.17 -11.04
CA GLY A 11 -4.74 10.87 -11.37
C GLY A 11 -3.79 12.03 -11.10
N ASN A 12 -4.18 13.25 -11.46
CA ASN A 12 -3.33 14.42 -11.29
C ASN A 12 -4.12 15.58 -10.65
N PHE A 13 -3.68 16.00 -9.47
CA PHE A 13 -4.20 17.17 -8.74
C PHE A 13 -3.35 18.43 -8.91
N GLY A 14 -2.45 18.45 -9.90
CA GLY A 14 -1.44 19.48 -10.04
C GLY A 14 -0.48 19.47 -8.84
N PRO A 15 -0.11 20.64 -8.27
CA PRO A 15 0.82 20.71 -7.14
C PRO A 15 0.19 20.26 -5.80
N GLY A 16 -1.12 19.98 -5.77
CA GLY A 16 -1.83 19.55 -4.57
C GLY A 16 -1.53 18.11 -4.17
N LYS A 17 -1.74 17.81 -2.88
CA LYS A 17 -1.66 16.44 -2.33
C LYS A 17 -3.07 15.88 -2.10
N PHE A 18 -3.27 14.60 -2.42
CA PHE A 18 -4.52 13.91 -2.12
C PHE A 18 -4.36 13.04 -0.89
N VAL A 19 -5.06 13.39 0.19
CA VAL A 19 -4.94 12.68 1.47
C VAL A 19 -6.01 11.60 1.58
N ILE A 20 -5.57 10.35 1.70
CA ILE A 20 -6.39 9.20 2.07
C ILE A 20 -6.22 8.97 3.58
N TRP A 21 -7.27 9.28 4.33
CA TRP A 21 -7.33 8.97 5.76
C TRP A 21 -7.83 7.54 5.97
N ILE A 22 -6.97 6.71 6.55
CA ILE A 22 -7.21 5.31 6.85
C ILE A 22 -7.46 5.19 8.35
N LYS A 23 -8.68 4.82 8.72
CA LYS A 23 -9.06 4.70 10.14
C LYS A 23 -8.33 3.54 10.83
N THR A 24 -8.42 3.51 12.15
CA THR A 24 -7.97 2.37 12.96
C THR A 24 -8.62 1.08 12.46
N GLY A 25 -7.81 0.04 12.26
CA GLY A 25 -8.25 -1.24 11.73
C GLY A 25 -7.10 -2.08 11.18
N LEU A 26 -7.39 -3.37 10.99
CA LEU A 26 -6.56 -4.31 10.26
C LEU A 26 -7.14 -4.47 8.85
N TYR A 27 -6.34 -4.12 7.85
CA TYR A 27 -6.69 -4.16 6.43
C TYR A 27 -5.86 -5.25 5.77
N ASP A 28 -6.44 -6.44 5.58
CA ASP A 28 -5.80 -7.54 4.86
C ASP A 28 -6.08 -7.40 3.36
N GLU A 29 -5.27 -6.57 2.70
CA GLU A 29 -5.42 -6.23 1.30
C GLU A 29 -4.09 -5.84 0.66
N ILE A 30 -4.02 -6.03 -0.65
CA ILE A 30 -2.89 -5.61 -1.47
C ILE A 30 -3.21 -4.26 -2.10
N VAL A 31 -2.42 -3.25 -1.76
CA VAL A 31 -2.61 -1.87 -2.23
C VAL A 31 -1.60 -1.54 -3.33
N ARG A 32 -2.09 -0.95 -4.42
CA ARG A 32 -1.31 -0.52 -5.58
C ARG A 32 -1.62 0.95 -5.87
N VAL A 33 -0.58 1.77 -5.83
CA VAL A 33 -0.61 3.19 -6.22
C VAL A 33 0.09 3.30 -7.58
N PRO A 34 -0.66 3.27 -8.70
CA PRO A 34 -0.05 3.26 -10.03
C PRO A 34 0.55 4.63 -10.38
N LEU A 35 1.34 4.66 -11.47
CA LEU A 35 2.14 5.83 -11.87
C LEU A 35 1.29 7.08 -12.07
N GLU A 36 0.05 6.90 -12.52
CA GLU A 36 -0.89 7.98 -12.79
C GLU A 36 -1.43 8.62 -11.52
N LYS A 37 -1.17 8.08 -10.31
CA LYS A 37 -1.64 8.63 -9.04
C LYS A 37 -0.50 9.39 -8.35
N ILE A 38 -0.35 10.67 -8.69
CA ILE A 38 0.72 11.50 -8.13
C ILE A 38 0.28 12.19 -6.82
N ASN A 39 1.24 12.44 -5.92
CA ASN A 39 1.04 13.17 -4.66
C ASN A 39 -0.03 12.57 -3.72
N VAL A 40 -0.20 11.25 -3.74
CA VAL A 40 -1.09 10.54 -2.80
C VAL A 40 -0.44 10.44 -1.42
N VAL A 41 -1.19 10.77 -0.38
CA VAL A 41 -0.73 10.73 1.02
C VAL A 41 -1.62 9.79 1.81
N PHE A 42 -1.04 8.77 2.44
CA PHE A 42 -1.76 7.95 3.40
C PHE A 42 -1.54 8.49 4.82
N VAL A 43 -2.63 8.68 5.54
CA VAL A 43 -2.60 9.07 6.96
C VAL A 43 -3.40 8.05 7.74
N GLY A 44 -2.79 7.41 8.72
CA GLY A 44 -3.47 6.53 9.67
C GLY A 44 -3.76 7.19 11.02
N ASP A 45 -4.62 6.57 11.82
CA ASP A 45 -4.94 7.01 13.20
C ASP A 45 -3.82 6.73 14.22
N GLY A 46 -2.79 5.98 13.81
CA GLY A 46 -1.63 5.66 14.63
C GLY A 46 -0.91 4.38 14.19
N MET A 47 0.41 4.37 14.37
CA MET A 47 1.23 3.17 14.19
C MET A 47 0.70 2.04 15.10
N GLY A 48 0.54 0.83 14.56
CA GLY A 48 -0.02 -0.32 15.25
C GLY A 48 -1.55 -0.28 15.46
N LYS A 49 -2.22 0.84 15.18
CA LYS A 49 -3.69 0.96 15.19
C LYS A 49 -4.27 0.82 13.80
N THR A 50 -3.61 1.44 12.81
CA THR A 50 -3.93 1.30 11.40
C THR A 50 -2.88 0.40 10.77
N VAL A 51 -3.25 -0.83 10.41
CA VAL A 51 -2.32 -1.84 9.89
C VAL A 51 -2.81 -2.33 8.53
N ILE A 52 -1.99 -2.16 7.50
CA ILE A 52 -2.19 -2.79 6.19
C ILE A 52 -1.30 -4.03 6.16
N THR A 53 -1.92 -5.19 6.00
CA THR A 53 -1.26 -6.50 6.04
C THR A 53 -1.50 -7.25 4.74
N GLY A 54 -0.55 -8.12 4.42
CA GLY A 54 -0.66 -9.10 3.34
C GLY A 54 0.31 -10.24 3.63
N SER A 55 0.15 -11.37 2.93
CA SER A 55 0.97 -12.57 3.16
C SER A 55 1.52 -13.16 1.86
N LEU A 56 1.62 -12.35 0.80
CA LEU A 56 2.11 -12.80 -0.50
C LEU A 56 3.63 -12.90 -0.53
N SER A 57 4.13 -13.90 -1.26
CA SER A 57 5.55 -14.16 -1.46
C SER A 57 5.83 -14.76 -2.83
N VAL A 58 6.92 -14.32 -3.46
CA VAL A 58 7.45 -14.83 -4.72
C VAL A 58 7.83 -16.31 -4.59
N GLY A 59 8.49 -16.71 -3.50
CA GLY A 59 8.91 -18.09 -3.28
C GLY A 59 7.77 -19.10 -3.07
N LEU A 60 6.57 -18.62 -2.72
CA LEU A 60 5.39 -19.45 -2.50
C LEU A 60 4.43 -19.48 -3.71
N MET A 61 4.64 -18.62 -4.71
CA MET A 61 3.75 -18.47 -5.86
C MET A 61 4.53 -18.44 -7.18
N PRO A 62 4.52 -19.52 -7.98
CA PRO A 62 5.21 -19.57 -9.27
C PRO A 62 4.72 -18.46 -10.21
N GLY A 63 5.65 -17.65 -10.74
CA GLY A 63 5.34 -16.58 -11.69
C GLY A 63 4.97 -15.23 -11.08
N MET A 64 5.00 -15.08 -9.75
CA MET A 64 4.80 -13.81 -9.07
C MET A 64 6.08 -12.97 -9.04
N THR A 65 5.99 -11.68 -9.35
CA THR A 65 7.11 -10.73 -9.23
C THR A 65 7.20 -10.13 -7.83
N THR A 66 8.36 -9.58 -7.45
CA THR A 66 8.57 -8.87 -6.17
C THR A 66 7.51 -7.78 -5.96
N TYR A 67 7.21 -7.02 -7.02
CA TYR A 67 6.20 -5.96 -7.01
C TYR A 67 4.80 -6.49 -6.74
N GLU A 68 4.47 -7.68 -7.23
CA GLU A 68 3.18 -8.33 -7.01
C GLU A 68 3.07 -8.91 -5.59
N SER A 69 4.18 -9.29 -4.97
CA SER A 69 4.21 -9.78 -3.59
C SER A 69 4.18 -8.68 -2.52
N ALA A 70 4.40 -7.42 -2.89
CA ALA A 70 4.39 -6.30 -1.95
C ALA A 70 2.98 -6.06 -1.38
N THR A 71 2.85 -5.91 -0.06
CA THR A 71 1.57 -5.52 0.57
C THR A 71 1.10 -4.14 0.07
N VAL A 72 2.04 -3.19 -0.04
CA VAL A 72 1.80 -1.87 -0.66
C VAL A 72 2.85 -1.65 -1.74
N GLY A 73 2.40 -1.49 -2.97
CA GLY A 73 3.25 -1.21 -4.15
C GLY A 73 2.99 0.19 -4.66
N VAL A 74 4.02 1.03 -4.70
CA VAL A 74 3.92 2.44 -5.11
C VAL A 74 4.75 2.68 -6.35
N ARG A 75 4.12 3.23 -7.39
CA ARG A 75 4.77 3.70 -8.63
C ARG A 75 4.57 5.19 -8.88
N GLY A 76 3.57 5.82 -8.24
CA GLY A 76 3.29 7.24 -8.38
C GLY A 76 4.28 8.13 -7.61
N ASP A 77 4.66 9.23 -8.21
CA ASP A 77 5.59 10.20 -7.63
C ASP A 77 4.97 10.98 -6.46
N GLY A 78 5.82 11.36 -5.49
CA GLY A 78 5.43 12.21 -4.37
C GLY A 78 4.58 11.51 -3.30
N PHE A 79 4.53 10.18 -3.30
CA PHE A 79 3.81 9.40 -2.28
C PHE A 79 4.37 9.66 -0.87
N MET A 80 3.47 9.76 0.10
CA MET A 80 3.82 9.88 1.51
C MET A 80 2.91 8.98 2.35
N ALA A 81 3.44 8.45 3.46
CA ALA A 81 2.65 7.70 4.43
C ALA A 81 3.04 8.08 5.85
N SER A 82 2.07 8.26 6.74
CA SER A 82 2.31 8.54 8.16
C SER A 82 1.21 7.94 9.04
N GLY A 83 1.53 7.63 10.29
CA GLY A 83 0.56 7.17 11.28
C GLY A 83 -0.05 5.80 11.01
N LEU A 84 0.64 4.92 10.26
CA LEU A 84 0.16 3.58 9.94
C LEU A 84 1.31 2.56 9.92
N THR A 85 0.95 1.28 9.93
CA THR A 85 1.87 0.14 9.78
C THR A 85 1.59 -0.57 8.46
N ILE A 86 2.64 -0.87 7.70
CA ILE A 86 2.59 -1.78 6.55
C ILE A 86 3.39 -3.01 6.92
N GLN A 87 2.80 -4.20 6.80
CA GLN A 87 3.46 -5.45 7.11
C GLN A 87 3.21 -6.52 6.05
N ASN A 88 4.17 -7.41 5.86
CA ASN A 88 4.00 -8.66 5.13
C ASN A 88 4.27 -9.83 6.10
N THR A 89 3.31 -10.73 6.24
CA THR A 89 3.33 -11.86 7.18
C THR A 89 3.67 -13.21 6.52
N ALA A 90 4.21 -13.22 5.30
CA ALA A 90 4.56 -14.44 4.57
C ALA A 90 5.63 -15.32 5.27
N GLY A 91 6.38 -14.79 6.25
CA GLY A 91 7.35 -15.53 7.06
C GLY A 91 8.77 -15.58 6.47
N VAL A 92 9.76 -15.91 7.30
CA VAL A 92 11.21 -15.77 7.02
C VAL A 92 11.72 -16.72 5.91
N GLY A 93 10.95 -17.75 5.54
CA GLY A 93 11.29 -18.67 4.44
C GLY A 93 10.68 -18.29 3.08
N ALA A 94 9.95 -17.18 3.01
CA ALA A 94 9.14 -16.81 1.86
C ALA A 94 9.86 -15.76 0.98
N GLU A 95 11.14 -16.01 0.67
CA GLU A 95 12.07 -15.15 -0.08
C GLU A 95 11.38 -14.16 -1.04
N GLN A 96 11.74 -12.89 -0.93
CA GLN A 96 11.33 -11.82 -1.85
C GLN A 96 12.51 -11.57 -2.78
N GLN A 97 12.47 -12.09 -4.01
CA GLN A 97 13.53 -11.88 -5.01
C GLN A 97 13.12 -10.79 -5.98
#